data_AF-A0AAJ6JD75-F1
#
_entry.id   AF-A0AAJ6JD75-F1
#
_cell.length_a   1.000
_cell.length_b   1.000
_cell.length_c   1.000
_cell.angle_alpha   90.00
_cell.angle_beta   90.00
_cell.angle_gamma   90.00
#
_symmetry.space_group_name_H-M   'P 1'
#
loop_
_entity.id
_entity.type
_entity.pdbx_description
1 polymer ?
#
loop_
_entity_poly.entity_id
_entity_poly.type
_entity_poly.pdbx_seq_one_letter_code
_entity_poly.pdbx_strand_id
1 'polypeptide(L)'
;MKMVVAALMAGAVFFFASLASTPSLADVLRCKIEGANEDIFITTAPDTNQNDGQYARIGLSPGIGDRAFVVADRMGAVAFVELNTDGTPIGLLTVQKNMRVIKSNQAIDPSGMVLAPSQSTGVCTRCAGLRACLH
;
A
#
# COMPACT_ATOMS: atom_id res chain seq x y z
N MET A 1 -21.22 -63.05 -32.35
CA MET A 1 -21.35 -61.58 -32.15
C MET A 1 -20.02 -60.94 -32.46
N LYS A 2 -20.01 -59.88 -33.29
CA LYS A 2 -18.83 -59.12 -33.77
C LYS A 2 -18.55 -57.90 -32.87
N MET A 3 -17.32 -57.37 -32.99
CA MET A 3 -16.74 -56.10 -32.50
C MET A 3 -16.14 -56.15 -31.07
N VAL A 4 -14.81 -56.06 -30.86
CA VAL A 4 -13.80 -55.00 -31.12
C VAL A 4 -13.95 -53.80 -30.16
N VAL A 5 -12.87 -53.48 -29.40
CA VAL A 5 -12.17 -52.17 -29.31
C VAL A 5 -11.30 -52.15 -28.02
N ALA A 6 -10.03 -51.78 -28.20
CA ALA A 6 -9.07 -51.43 -27.16
C ALA A 6 -9.15 -49.93 -26.80
N ALA A 7 -8.93 -49.56 -25.54
CA ALA A 7 -8.47 -48.23 -25.08
C ALA A 7 -8.16 -48.32 -23.57
N LEU A 8 -6.93 -48.09 -23.10
CA LEU A 8 -6.25 -46.82 -22.78
C LEU A 8 -6.79 -46.09 -21.54
N MET A 9 -5.88 -45.41 -20.83
CA MET A 9 -6.00 -44.52 -19.65
C MET A 9 -5.79 -45.25 -18.30
N ALA A 10 -4.56 -45.49 -17.85
CA ALA A 10 -3.55 -44.54 -17.36
C ALA A 10 -4.05 -43.64 -16.21
N GLY A 11 -3.33 -43.68 -15.10
CA GLY A 11 -3.72 -43.20 -13.77
C GLY A 11 -4.34 -41.80 -13.72
N ALA A 12 -5.50 -41.72 -13.09
CA ALA A 12 -6.05 -40.48 -12.58
C ALA A 12 -5.23 -40.05 -11.34
N VAL A 13 -4.07 -39.44 -11.59
CA VAL A 13 -3.39 -38.63 -10.58
C VAL A 13 -4.29 -37.43 -10.31
N PHE A 14 -4.76 -37.31 -9.07
CA PHE A 14 -5.48 -36.16 -8.54
C PHE A 14 -4.75 -34.85 -8.88
N PHE A 15 -5.20 -34.15 -9.92
CA PHE A 15 -4.77 -32.78 -10.20
C PHE A 15 -5.60 -31.83 -9.31
N PHE A 16 -5.24 -31.73 -8.03
CA PHE A 16 -5.56 -30.53 -7.26
C PHE A 16 -4.69 -29.40 -7.81
N ALA A 17 -5.15 -28.72 -8.85
CA ALA A 17 -4.61 -27.44 -9.25
C ALA A 17 -4.99 -26.44 -8.15
N SER A 18 -4.13 -26.33 -7.14
CA SER A 18 -4.13 -25.19 -6.22
C SER A 18 -4.03 -23.93 -7.09
N LEU A 19 -5.08 -23.12 -7.07
CA LEU A 19 -4.99 -21.74 -7.55
C LEU A 19 -3.91 -21.07 -6.70
N ALA A 20 -2.69 -21.05 -7.22
CA ALA A 20 -1.61 -20.27 -6.65
C ALA A 20 -2.06 -18.81 -6.74
N SER A 21 -2.51 -18.26 -5.60
CA SER A 21 -2.70 -16.84 -5.42
C SER A 21 -1.37 -16.18 -5.77
N THR A 22 -1.31 -15.53 -6.92
CA THR A 22 -0.16 -14.69 -7.27
C THR A 22 0.00 -13.68 -6.13
N PRO A 23 1.17 -13.59 -5.47
CA PRO A 23 1.38 -12.54 -4.50
C PRO A 23 1.11 -11.21 -5.22
N SER A 24 0.14 -10.44 -4.73
CA SER A 24 -0.02 -9.08 -5.24
C SER A 24 1.29 -8.36 -4.96
N LEU A 25 1.82 -7.64 -5.95
CA LEU A 25 3.02 -6.83 -5.72
C LEU A 25 2.64 -5.71 -4.75
N ALA A 26 3.58 -5.33 -3.88
CA ALA A 26 3.41 -4.16 -3.04
C ALA A 26 3.05 -2.95 -3.89
N ASP A 27 1.94 -2.31 -3.58
CA ASP A 27 1.49 -1.09 -4.25
C ASP A 27 2.39 0.06 -3.80
N VAL A 28 2.99 0.78 -4.76
CA VAL A 28 3.88 1.91 -4.48
C VAL A 28 3.34 3.17 -5.13
N LEU A 29 3.17 4.22 -4.33
CA LEU A 29 2.85 5.56 -4.78
C LEU A 29 4.06 6.46 -4.62
N ARG A 30 4.39 7.23 -5.65
CA ARG A 30 5.34 8.34 -5.59
C ARG A 30 4.55 9.63 -5.59
N CYS A 31 4.71 10.46 -4.57
CA CYS A 31 3.91 11.64 -4.33
C CYS A 31 4.79 12.89 -4.29
N LYS A 32 4.50 13.83 -5.20
CA LYS A 32 5.14 15.14 -5.22
C LYS A 32 4.28 16.14 -4.46
N ILE A 33 4.77 16.59 -3.31
CA ILE A 33 4.09 17.58 -2.46
C ILE A 33 4.58 18.98 -2.82
N GLU A 34 3.66 19.93 -2.94
CA GLU A 34 3.97 21.33 -3.17
C GLU A 34 4.82 21.89 -2.04
N GLY A 35 5.93 22.57 -2.38
CA GLY A 35 6.86 23.12 -1.40
C GLY A 35 7.83 22.11 -0.78
N ALA A 36 7.71 20.82 -1.08
CA ALA A 36 8.71 19.82 -0.71
C ALA A 36 9.80 19.72 -1.79
N ASN A 37 11.06 19.55 -1.36
CA ASN A 37 12.19 19.38 -2.28
C ASN A 37 12.31 17.95 -2.84
N GLU A 38 11.70 16.99 -2.16
CA GLU A 38 11.82 15.56 -2.46
C GLU A 38 10.43 14.91 -2.57
N ASP A 39 10.37 13.84 -3.35
CA ASP A 39 9.15 13.03 -3.47
C ASP A 39 9.01 12.11 -2.25
N ILE A 40 7.76 11.90 -1.83
CA ILE A 40 7.40 10.97 -0.78
C ILE A 40 6.91 9.67 -1.41
N PHE A 41 7.42 8.55 -0.94
CA PHE A 41 7.01 7.22 -1.36
C PHE A 41 6.12 6.59 -0.32
N ILE A 42 4.97 6.07 -0.76
CA ILE A 42 4.04 5.30 0.07
C ILE A 42 4.06 3.88 -0.47
N THR A 43 4.50 2.94 0.35
CA THR A 43 4.56 1.52 -0.01
C THR A 43 3.60 0.76 0.89
N THR A 44 2.49 0.29 0.32
CA THR A 44 1.57 -0.62 1.00
C THR A 44 2.02 -2.06 0.73
N ALA A 45 2.09 -2.87 1.79
CA ALA A 45 2.36 -4.29 1.62
C ALA A 45 1.29 -4.92 0.71
N PRO A 46 1.61 -6.05 0.02
CA PRO A 46 0.57 -6.91 -0.56
C PRO A 46 -0.51 -7.15 0.49
N ASP A 47 -1.78 -7.18 0.09
CA ASP A 47 -2.90 -7.46 0.98
C ASP A 47 -2.77 -8.87 1.56
N THR A 48 -1.98 -9.01 2.64
CA THR A 48 -1.83 -10.23 3.40
C THR A 48 -2.92 -10.21 4.44
N ASN A 49 -4.09 -10.71 4.05
CA ASN A 49 -5.25 -11.00 4.89
C ASN A 49 -4.84 -11.69 6.22
N GLN A 50 -4.33 -10.95 7.22
CA GLN A 50 -4.05 -11.40 8.58
C GLN A 50 -3.97 -10.20 9.54
N ASN A 51 -5.07 -9.98 10.26
CA ASN A 51 -5.23 -9.56 11.67
C ASN A 51 -4.46 -8.37 12.29
N ASP A 52 -3.46 -7.79 11.61
CA ASP A 52 -2.76 -6.58 12.05
C ASP A 52 -3.01 -5.53 10.97
N GLY A 53 -3.96 -4.62 11.22
CA GLY A 53 -4.51 -3.66 10.23
C GLY A 53 -3.48 -3.16 9.21
N GLN A 54 -3.85 -3.15 7.93
CA GLN A 54 -2.94 -2.86 6.81
C GLN A 54 -1.98 -1.70 7.13
N TYR A 55 -0.68 -2.01 7.10
CA TYR A 55 0.38 -1.02 7.32
C TYR A 55 1.00 -0.61 5.99
N ALA A 56 1.38 0.67 5.92
CA ALA A 56 2.21 1.22 4.86
C ALA A 56 3.57 1.68 5.42
N ARG A 57 4.51 1.91 4.50
CA ARG A 57 5.75 2.65 4.75
C ARG A 57 5.70 3.97 4.02
N ILE A 58 5.99 5.06 4.73
CA ILE A 58 6.07 6.42 4.17
C ILE A 58 7.48 6.94 4.35
N GLY A 59 8.13 7.38 3.28
CA GLY A 59 9.48 7.95 3.39
C GLY A 59 10.02 8.47 2.07
N LEU A 60 11.31 8.77 2.04
CA LEU A 60 12.01 9.34 0.87
C LEU A 60 12.44 8.27 -0.14
N SER A 61 12.13 7.00 0.12
CA SER A 61 12.45 5.90 -0.78
C SER A 61 11.40 4.79 -0.69
N PRO A 62 11.14 4.06 -1.78
CA PRO A 62 10.18 2.96 -1.78
C PRO A 62 10.52 1.90 -0.73
N GLY A 63 9.54 1.52 0.10
CA GLY A 63 9.67 0.50 1.14
C GLY A 63 10.44 0.92 2.40
N ILE A 64 10.99 2.13 2.44
CA ILE A 64 11.79 2.64 3.56
C ILE A 64 11.11 3.86 4.17
N GLY A 65 11.03 3.89 5.50
CA GLY A 65 10.53 5.04 6.26
C GLY A 65 9.59 4.65 7.40
N ASP A 66 8.82 5.63 7.84
CA ASP A 66 7.93 5.54 8.97
C ASP A 66 6.77 4.60 8.70
N ARG A 67 6.30 3.95 9.76
CA ARG A 67 5.12 3.09 9.68
C ARG A 67 3.90 3.98 9.57
N ALA A 68 2.93 3.57 8.77
CA ALA A 68 1.64 4.22 8.75
C ALA A 68 0.49 3.22 8.84
N PHE A 69 -0.55 3.56 9.59
CA PHE A 69 -1.83 2.87 9.50
C PHE A 69 -2.57 3.30 8.25
N VAL A 70 -3.13 2.34 7.52
CA VAL A 70 -3.91 2.60 6.31
C VAL A 70 -5.40 2.52 6.63
N VAL A 71 -6.12 3.59 6.29
CA VAL A 71 -7.59 3.66 6.42
C VAL A 71 -8.16 3.94 5.03
N ALA A 72 -8.74 2.91 4.42
CA ALA A 72 -9.43 3.03 3.15
C ALA A 72 -10.87 3.48 3.36
N ASP A 73 -11.27 4.54 2.68
CA ASP A 73 -12.66 4.99 2.61
C ASP A 73 -13.41 4.30 1.45
N ARG A 74 -14.71 4.09 1.63
CA ARG A 74 -15.58 3.46 0.63
C ARG A 74 -15.72 4.28 -0.65
N MET A 75 -15.45 5.58 -0.61
CA MET A 75 -15.46 6.44 -1.80
C MET A 75 -14.14 6.37 -2.60
N GLY A 76 -13.16 5.60 -2.14
CA GLY A 76 -11.88 5.36 -2.83
C GLY A 76 -10.77 6.33 -2.46
N ALA A 77 -10.94 7.13 -1.39
CA ALA A 77 -9.83 7.82 -0.75
C ALA A 77 -9.12 6.88 0.23
N VAL A 78 -7.83 7.10 0.47
CA VAL A 78 -7.04 6.35 1.43
C VAL A 78 -6.30 7.34 2.32
N ALA A 79 -6.55 7.26 3.62
CA ALA A 79 -5.82 8.00 4.62
C ALA A 79 -4.70 7.13 5.20
N PHE A 80 -3.55 7.76 5.43
CA PHE A 80 -2.37 7.17 6.01
C PHE A 80 -2.02 7.97 7.26
N VAL A 81 -2.04 7.31 8.42
CA VAL A 81 -1.64 7.92 9.69
C VAL A 81 -0.19 7.53 9.95
N GLU A 82 0.72 8.46 9.72
CA GLU A 82 2.17 8.29 9.92
C GLU A 82 2.49 8.24 11.41
N LEU A 83 3.27 7.24 11.81
CA LEU A 83 3.58 6.93 13.20
C LEU A 83 5.07 7.05 13.43
N ASN A 84 5.41 7.62 14.57
CA ASN A 84 6.76 7.57 15.12
C ASN A 84 7.08 6.17 15.68
N THR A 85 8.32 5.94 16.10
CA THR A 85 8.82 4.65 16.61
C THR A 85 8.08 4.14 17.84
N ASP A 86 7.54 5.06 18.65
CA ASP A 86 6.74 4.78 19.84
C ASP A 86 5.25 4.53 19.54
N GLY A 87 4.85 4.61 18.26
CA GLY A 87 3.46 4.47 17.82
C GLY A 87 2.63 5.76 17.90
N THR A 88 3.23 6.88 18.29
CA THR A 88 2.55 8.18 18.34
C THR A 88 2.28 8.69 16.92
N PRO A 89 1.04 9.11 16.58
CA PRO A 89 0.75 9.74 15.30
C PRO A 89 1.49 11.06 15.13
N ILE A 90 2.24 11.20 14.03
CA ILE A 90 3.03 12.40 13.71
C ILE A 90 2.61 13.06 12.39
N GLY A 91 1.82 12.37 11.57
CA GLY A 91 1.39 12.88 10.28
C GLY A 91 0.09 12.24 9.82
N LEU A 92 -0.64 12.98 8.99
CA LEU A 92 -1.77 12.45 8.25
C LEU A 92 -1.58 12.77 6.78
N LEU A 93 -1.64 11.75 5.94
CA LEU A 93 -1.57 11.89 4.50
C LEU A 93 -2.80 11.24 3.87
N THR A 94 -3.55 11.98 3.08
CA THR A 94 -4.75 11.47 2.41
C THR A 94 -4.54 11.49 0.91
N VAL A 95 -4.60 10.32 0.28
CA VAL A 95 -4.60 10.15 -1.18
C VAL A 95 -6.04 9.97 -1.64
N GLN A 96 -6.51 10.89 -2.48
CA GLN A 96 -7.84 10.82 -3.09
C GLN A 96 -7.86 9.85 -4.27
N LYS A 97 -9.06 9.45 -4.68
CA LYS A 97 -9.28 8.56 -5.84
C LYS A 97 -8.63 9.05 -7.14
N ASN A 98 -8.57 10.36 -7.33
CA ASN A 98 -7.92 11.00 -8.49
C ASN A 98 -6.41 11.22 -8.31
N MET A 99 -5.80 10.57 -7.32
CA MET A 99 -4.39 10.66 -6.96
C MET A 99 -3.93 12.03 -6.45
N ARG A 100 -4.84 12.95 -6.14
CA ARG A 100 -4.48 14.15 -5.37
C ARG A 100 -4.14 13.75 -3.94
N VAL A 101 -3.08 14.34 -3.40
CA VAL A 101 -2.66 14.10 -2.01
C VAL A 101 -2.74 15.36 -1.19
N ILE A 102 -3.17 15.22 0.05
CA ILE A 102 -3.09 16.24 1.08
C ILE A 102 -2.20 15.67 2.19
N LYS A 103 -1.09 16.33 2.49
CA LYS A 103 -0.23 16.02 3.63
C LYS A 103 -0.46 17.07 4.71
N SER A 104 -0.91 16.59 5.86
CA SER A 104 -1.07 17.37 7.08
C SER A 104 0.04 17.00 8.04
N ASN A 105 0.94 17.94 8.30
CA ASN A 105 1.93 17.81 9.36
C ASN A 105 1.32 18.43 10.62
N GLN A 106 0.98 17.58 11.58
CA GLN A 106 0.64 18.03 12.93
C GLN A 106 1.91 17.95 13.78
N ALA A 107 2.23 19.05 14.46
CA ALA A 107 3.15 18.99 15.58
C ALA A 107 2.32 18.80 16.85
N ILE A 108 2.53 17.68 17.53
CA ILE A 108 1.97 17.46 18.87
C ILE A 108 3.04 17.92 19.85
N ASP A 109 2.73 18.92 20.66
CA ASP A 109 3.66 19.38 21.68
C ASP A 109 3.78 18.35 22.83
N PRO A 110 4.78 18.47 23.73
CA PRO A 110 4.94 17.54 24.84
C PRO A 110 3.76 17.49 25.83
N SER A 111 2.82 18.44 25.76
CA SER A 111 1.60 18.46 26.56
C SER A 111 0.41 17.75 25.89
N GLY A 112 0.60 17.26 24.66
CA GLY A 112 -0.43 16.59 23.86
C GLY A 112 -1.29 17.55 23.05
N MET A 113 -0.93 18.84 22.96
CA MET A 113 -1.66 19.83 22.19
C MET A 113 -1.25 19.76 20.71
N VAL A 114 -2.25 19.77 19.82
CA VAL A 114 -2.01 19.86 18.37
C VAL A 114 -1.75 21.32 18.00
N LEU A 115 -0.51 21.62 17.61
CA LEU A 115 -0.16 22.91 17.03
C LEU A 115 -0.75 23.04 15.62
N ALA A 116 -1.06 24.28 15.21
CA ALA A 116 -1.81 24.59 14.00
C ALA A 116 -1.33 23.76 12.79
N PRO A 117 -2.17 22.84 12.24
CA PRO A 117 -1.71 21.87 11.26
C PRO A 117 -1.38 22.59 9.95
N SER A 118 -0.15 22.41 9.48
CA SER A 118 0.22 22.84 8.12
C SER A 118 -0.29 21.80 7.12
N GLN A 119 -1.01 22.26 6.10
CA GLN A 119 -1.51 21.39 5.03
C GLN A 119 -0.81 21.77 3.72
N SER A 120 -0.22 20.77 3.08
CA SER A 120 0.36 20.88 1.75
C SER A 120 -0.38 19.95 0.81
N THR A 121 -0.57 20.38 -0.44
CA THR A 121 -1.22 19.55 -1.46
C THR A 121 -0.19 18.99 -2.43
N GLY A 122 -0.59 18.02 -3.23
CA GLY A 122 0.30 17.41 -4.20
C GLY A 122 -0.40 16.41 -5.10
N VAL A 123 0.39 15.67 -5.88
CA VAL A 123 -0.09 14.63 -6.78
C VAL A 123 0.75 13.37 -6.60
N CYS A 124 0.08 12.22 -6.54
CA CYS A 124 0.71 10.92 -6.54
C CYS A 124 0.63 10.25 -7.91
N THR A 125 1.61 9.41 -8.20
CA THR A 125 1.62 8.50 -9.34
C THR A 125 1.79 7.09 -8.83
N ARG A 126 0.98 6.16 -9.36
CA ARG A 126 1.08 4.74 -9.04
C ARG A 126 2.23 4.13 -9.85
N CYS A 127 3.15 3.47 -9.17
CA CYS A 127 4.21 2.70 -9.78
C CYS A 127 3.80 1.23 -9.89
N ALA A 128 4.24 0.54 -10.94
CA ALA A 128 4.01 -0.89 -11.14
C ALA A 128 4.84 -1.79 -10.19
N GLY A 129 5.28 -1.27 -9.04
CA GLY A 129 6.11 -1.93 -8.03
C GLY A 129 7.32 -1.10 -7.59
N LEU A 130 8.00 -1.57 -6.53
CA LEU A 130 9.15 -0.88 -5.89
C LEU A 130 10.23 -0.44 -6.89
N ARG A 131 10.65 -1.33 -7.80
CA ARG A 131 11.71 -1.03 -8.78
C ARG A 131 11.30 0.02 -9.82
N ALA A 132 10.02 0.08 -10.16
CA ALA A 132 9.51 1.04 -11.15
C ALA A 132 9.42 2.47 -10.58
N CYS A 133 9.52 2.63 -9.27
CA CYS A 133 9.41 3.91 -8.58
C CYS A 133 10.78 4.57 -8.30
N LEU A 134 11.89 3.89 -8.63
CA LEU A 134 13.26 4.39 -8.43
C LEU A 134 13.80 5.21 -9.61
N HIS A 135 13.05 5.29 -10.71
CA HIS A 135 13.42 5.97 -11.95
C HIS A 135 12.47 7.15 -12.22
#